data_AF-A0A0C2DIF4-F1
#
_entry.id   AF-A0A0C2DIF4-F1
#
_cell.length_a   1.000
_cell.length_b   1.000
_cell.length_c   1.000
_cell.angle_alpha   90.00
_cell.angle_beta   90.00
_cell.angle_gamma   90.00
#
_symmetry.space_group_name_H-M   'P 1'
#
loop_
_entity.id
_entity.type
_entity.pdbx_description
1 polymer ?
#
loop_
_entity_poly.entity_id
_entity_poly.type
_entity_poly.pdbx_seq_one_letter_code
_entity_poly.pdbx_strand_id
1 'polypeptide(L)'
;MVMGSLENAMASTGGFCVGRLGYCFSASLPPLLATAASEGLKIINEQPERVARVQRFAVAVHRGLEAAFEGSNFAVQGVALSPMKHIVYNGDDAEKKLDALVDRLFNESSIMITRARYLDRDELYPVTPR
;
A
#
# COMPACT_ATOMS: atom_id res chain seq x y z
N MET A 1 5.03 13.06 18.40
CA MET A 1 5.77 13.31 17.15
C MET A 1 5.03 12.57 16.04
N VAL A 2 4.68 13.24 14.95
CA VAL A 2 4.00 12.61 13.80
C VAL A 2 4.95 12.64 12.62
N MET A 3 5.17 11.50 11.99
CA MET A 3 6.00 11.36 10.80
C MET A 3 5.17 10.79 9.66
N GLY A 4 5.47 11.18 8.42
CA GLY A 4 4.79 10.67 7.24
C GLY A 4 5.61 10.85 5.97
N SER A 5 5.32 10.02 4.97
CA SER A 5 5.89 10.12 3.62
C SER A 5 4.97 10.94 2.70
N LEU A 6 5.57 11.64 1.75
CA LEU A 6 4.90 12.36 0.67
C LEU A 6 4.84 11.54 -0.64
N GLU A 7 5.30 10.30 -0.62
CA GLU A 7 5.47 9.48 -1.83
C GLU A 7 4.20 8.79 -2.29
N ASN A 8 3.26 8.56 -1.35
CA ASN A 8 2.07 7.78 -1.63
C ASN A 8 0.90 8.70 -1.99
N ALA A 9 0.04 9.02 -1.01
CA ALA A 9 -1.17 9.80 -1.25
C ALA A 9 -0.91 11.22 -1.78
N MET A 10 0.30 11.75 -1.60
CA MET A 10 0.68 13.12 -1.96
C MET A 10 1.35 13.23 -3.33
N ALA A 11 1.62 12.10 -4.00
CA ALA A 11 2.24 12.04 -5.33
C ALA A 11 3.49 12.94 -5.50
N SER A 12 4.30 13.05 -4.45
CA SER A 12 5.56 13.81 -4.42
C SER A 12 6.67 12.89 -3.90
N THR A 13 7.75 13.44 -3.33
CA THR A 13 8.79 12.63 -2.68
C THR A 13 9.22 13.24 -1.34
N GLY A 14 9.92 12.44 -0.53
CA GLY A 14 10.41 12.84 0.78
C GLY A 14 9.40 12.60 1.90
N GLY A 15 9.61 13.24 3.04
CA GLY A 15 8.79 13.05 4.23
C GLY A 15 8.79 14.26 5.14
N PHE A 16 7.92 14.22 6.13
CA PHE A 16 7.79 15.28 7.12
C PHE A 16 7.81 14.72 8.54
N CYS A 17 8.21 15.56 9.49
CA CYS A 17 8.05 15.31 10.91
C CYS A 17 7.42 16.55 11.57
N VAL A 18 6.28 16.39 12.21
CA VAL A 18 5.65 17.43 13.03
C VAL A 18 6.12 17.24 14.48
N GLY A 19 6.99 18.16 14.92
CA GLY A 19 7.66 18.15 16.22
C GLY A 19 9.02 18.86 16.15
N ARG A 20 9.77 18.90 17.26
CA ARG A 20 11.14 19.44 17.26
C ARG A 20 12.13 18.37 16.79
N LEU A 21 12.65 18.52 15.58
CA LEU A 21 13.85 17.82 15.07
C LEU A 21 14.66 18.78 14.21
N GLY A 22 15.99 18.71 14.31
CA GLY A 22 16.91 19.42 13.43
C GLY A 22 17.38 18.50 12.31
N TYR A 23 17.22 18.93 11.06
CA TYR A 23 17.77 18.24 9.89
C TYR A 23 18.69 19.21 9.17
N CYS A 24 20.00 18.94 9.18
CA CYS A 24 21.01 19.93 8.77
C CYS A 24 21.98 19.42 7.68
N PHE A 25 21.98 18.12 7.37
CA PHE A 25 22.99 17.49 6.51
C PHE A 25 22.40 16.78 5.28
N SER A 26 21.49 17.44 4.57
CA SER A 26 21.13 17.03 3.21
C SER A 26 20.53 18.18 2.39
N ALA A 27 20.37 17.96 1.08
CA ALA A 27 19.72 18.92 0.20
C ALA A 27 18.22 19.03 0.48
N SER A 28 17.69 20.25 0.39
CA SER A 28 16.25 20.49 0.46
C SER A 28 15.51 19.84 -0.71
N LEU A 29 14.25 19.46 -0.49
CA LEU A 29 13.36 18.99 -1.55
C LEU A 29 13.25 20.04 -2.68
N PRO A 30 13.33 19.65 -3.98
CA PRO A 30 13.13 20.57 -5.09
C PRO A 30 11.82 21.37 -4.96
N PRO A 31 11.81 22.69 -5.27
CA PRO A 31 10.63 23.54 -5.05
C PRO A 31 9.35 23.03 -5.71
N LEU A 32 9.46 22.42 -6.90
CA LEU A 32 8.33 21.82 -7.61
C LEU A 32 7.65 20.72 -6.78
N LEU A 33 8.42 19.83 -6.16
CA LEU A 33 7.93 18.70 -5.39
C LEU A 33 7.32 19.17 -4.05
N ALA A 34 7.91 20.19 -3.44
CA ALA A 34 7.35 20.83 -2.25
C ALA A 34 5.99 21.49 -2.54
N THR A 35 5.88 22.20 -3.67
CA THR A 35 4.62 22.80 -4.13
C THR A 35 3.58 21.73 -4.45
N ALA A 36 3.95 20.65 -5.16
CA ALA A 36 3.04 19.56 -5.47
C ALA A 36 2.46 18.90 -4.21
N ALA A 37 3.31 18.66 -3.20
CA ALA A 37 2.86 18.15 -1.91
C ALA A 37 1.92 19.14 -1.19
N SER A 38 2.22 20.44 -1.23
CA SER A 38 1.36 21.48 -0.63
C SER A 38 -0.01 21.54 -1.30
N GLU A 39 -0.07 21.50 -2.63
CA GLU A 39 -1.33 21.48 -3.38
C GLU A 39 -2.12 20.19 -3.14
N GLY A 40 -1.45 19.04 -3.05
CA GLY A 40 -2.10 17.80 -2.67
C GLY A 40 -2.79 17.89 -1.30
N LEU A 41 -2.20 18.59 -0.32
CA LEU A 41 -2.79 18.76 1.01
C LEU A 41 -4.02 19.67 0.94
N LYS A 42 -3.94 20.76 0.17
CA LYS A 42 -5.08 21.64 -0.07
C LYS A 42 -6.23 20.89 -0.72
N ILE A 43 -5.96 20.10 -1.76
CA ILE A 43 -6.99 19.29 -2.43
C ILE A 43 -7.65 18.32 -1.47
N ILE A 44 -6.89 17.62 -0.62
CA ILE A 44 -7.46 16.69 0.38
C ILE A 44 -8.35 17.44 1.38
N ASN A 45 -7.94 18.64 1.80
CA ASN A 45 -8.69 19.47 2.75
C ASN A 45 -9.97 20.06 2.13
N GLU A 46 -9.90 20.49 0.87
CA GLU A 46 -11.04 21.04 0.12
C GLU A 46 -12.04 19.97 -0.32
N GLN A 47 -11.56 18.72 -0.53
CA GLN A 47 -12.33 17.61 -1.07
C GLN A 47 -12.21 16.35 -0.19
N PRO A 48 -12.68 16.39 1.08
CA PRO A 48 -12.57 15.28 2.03
C PRO A 48 -13.32 14.02 1.57
N GLU A 49 -14.32 14.15 0.70
CA GLU A 49 -15.06 13.05 0.11
C GLU A 49 -14.17 12.12 -0.73
N ARG A 50 -13.00 12.59 -1.20
CA ARG A 50 -12.02 11.73 -1.88
C ARG A 50 -11.52 10.62 -0.97
N VAL A 51 -11.25 10.92 0.30
CA VAL A 51 -10.81 9.93 1.30
C VAL A 51 -11.94 8.94 1.58
N ALA A 52 -13.17 9.45 1.78
CA ALA A 52 -14.33 8.60 1.98
C ALA A 52 -14.60 7.69 0.78
N ARG A 53 -14.38 8.18 -0.45
CA ARG A 53 -14.53 7.39 -1.69
C ARG A 53 -13.50 6.26 -1.76
N VAL A 54 -12.23 6.54 -1.45
CA VAL A 54 -11.18 5.50 -1.39
C VAL A 54 -11.52 4.44 -0.34
N GLN A 55 -12.01 4.84 0.84
CA GLN A 55 -12.43 3.90 1.89
C GLN A 55 -13.60 3.02 1.44
N ARG A 56 -14.61 3.58 0.75
CA ARG A 56 -15.73 2.81 0.18
C ARG A 56 -15.25 1.77 -0.82
N PHE A 57 -14.35 2.15 -1.73
CA PHE A 57 -13.76 1.20 -2.68
C PHE A 57 -12.88 0.16 -1.99
N ALA A 58 -12.11 0.55 -0.98
CA ALA A 58 -11.29 -0.38 -0.20
C ALA A 58 -12.15 -1.46 0.47
N VAL A 59 -13.30 -1.09 1.03
CA VAL A 59 -14.25 -2.04 1.64
C VAL A 59 -14.89 -2.93 0.58
N ALA A 60 -15.30 -2.37 -0.57
CA ALA A 60 -15.89 -3.15 -1.66
C ALA A 60 -14.91 -4.19 -2.21
N VAL A 61 -13.65 -3.78 -2.47
CA VAL A 61 -12.59 -4.68 -2.93
C VAL A 61 -12.27 -5.75 -1.87
N HIS A 62 -12.19 -5.37 -0.59
CA HIS A 62 -11.92 -6.33 0.49
C HIS A 62 -12.96 -7.45 0.51
N ARG A 63 -14.25 -7.09 0.54
CA ARG A 63 -15.36 -8.06 0.54
C ARG A 63 -15.40 -8.90 -0.74
N GLY A 64 -15.13 -8.27 -1.88
CA GLY A 64 -15.08 -8.95 -3.17
C GLY A 64 -13.98 -10.01 -3.21
N LEU A 65 -12.80 -9.70 -2.69
CA LEU A 65 -11.70 -10.64 -2.59
C LEU A 65 -11.96 -11.74 -1.54
N GLU A 66 -12.53 -11.42 -0.37
CA GLU A 66 -12.93 -12.42 0.63
C GLU A 66 -13.91 -13.46 0.03
N ALA A 67 -14.95 -12.98 -0.66
CA ALA A 67 -15.91 -13.85 -1.33
C ALA A 67 -15.27 -14.66 -2.47
N ALA A 68 -14.38 -14.05 -3.26
CA ALA A 68 -13.70 -14.72 -4.37
C ALA A 68 -12.75 -15.84 -3.89
N PHE A 69 -12.21 -15.72 -2.67
CA PHE A 69 -11.31 -16.70 -2.10
C PHE A 69 -11.99 -17.72 -1.19
N GLU A 70 -13.30 -17.62 -0.98
CA GLU A 70 -14.06 -18.57 -0.18
C GLU A 70 -13.89 -20.01 -0.72
N GLY A 71 -13.54 -20.96 0.16
CA GLY A 71 -13.27 -22.35 -0.21
C GLY A 71 -11.92 -22.58 -0.91
N SER A 72 -11.10 -21.55 -1.11
CA SER A 72 -9.73 -21.64 -1.62
C SER A 72 -8.70 -21.55 -0.48
N ASN A 73 -7.43 -21.80 -0.80
CA ASN A 73 -6.31 -21.56 0.12
C ASN A 73 -5.82 -20.11 0.11
N PHE A 74 -6.41 -19.23 -0.70
CA PHE A 74 -6.09 -17.80 -0.67
C PHE A 74 -6.89 -17.11 0.43
N ALA A 75 -6.32 -16.06 1.02
CA ALA A 75 -7.02 -15.20 1.97
C ALA A 75 -6.58 -13.75 1.79
N VAL A 76 -7.44 -12.83 2.20
CA VAL A 76 -7.09 -11.40 2.28
C VAL A 76 -6.70 -11.07 3.71
N GLN A 77 -5.59 -10.35 3.83
CA GLN A 77 -5.11 -9.79 5.08
C GLN A 77 -5.12 -8.26 5.03
N GLY A 78 -5.35 -7.65 6.20
CA GLY A 78 -5.42 -6.21 6.40
C GLY A 78 -6.83 -5.71 6.74
N VAL A 79 -6.92 -4.45 7.13
CA VAL A 79 -8.19 -3.83 7.56
C VAL A 79 -9.08 -3.51 6.35
N ALA A 80 -10.38 -3.79 6.44
CA ALA A 80 -11.35 -3.53 5.37
C ALA A 80 -11.34 -2.08 4.85
N LEU A 81 -11.14 -1.10 5.73
CA LEU A 81 -11.05 0.33 5.36
C LEU A 81 -9.71 0.73 4.73
N SER A 82 -8.64 -0.06 4.93
CA SER A 82 -7.32 0.24 4.37
C SER A 82 -7.34 0.04 2.85
N PRO A 83 -6.88 1.00 2.03
CA PRO A 83 -6.78 0.80 0.59
C PRO A 83 -5.72 -0.24 0.19
N MET A 84 -4.77 -0.55 1.08
CA MET A 84 -3.76 -1.56 0.85
C MET A 84 -4.29 -2.93 1.29
N LYS A 85 -4.31 -3.90 0.37
CA LYS A 85 -4.79 -5.27 0.59
C LYS A 85 -3.66 -6.25 0.35
N HIS A 86 -3.44 -7.16 1.30
CA HIS A 86 -2.49 -8.25 1.13
C HIS A 86 -3.23 -9.53 0.80
N ILE A 87 -2.79 -10.25 -0.24
CA ILE A 87 -3.28 -11.58 -0.57
C ILE A 87 -2.23 -12.57 -0.07
N VAL A 88 -2.66 -13.52 0.74
CA VAL A 88 -1.82 -14.60 1.27
C VAL A 88 -2.32 -15.94 0.76
N TYR A 89 -1.42 -16.92 0.74
CA TYR A 89 -1.76 -18.30 0.39
C TYR A 89 -1.40 -19.21 1.56
N ASN A 90 -2.41 -19.90 2.10
CA ASN A 90 -2.34 -20.77 3.26
C ASN A 90 -2.15 -22.22 2.81
N GLY A 91 -0.95 -22.56 2.36
CA GLY A 91 -0.58 -23.90 1.96
C GLY A 91 0.87 -23.99 1.50
N ASP A 92 1.27 -25.17 1.05
CA ASP A 92 2.63 -25.40 0.55
C ASP A 92 2.90 -24.65 -0.77
N ASP A 93 4.17 -24.36 -1.03
CA ASP A 93 4.63 -23.65 -2.23
C ASP A 93 3.95 -22.28 -2.44
N ALA A 94 3.63 -21.56 -1.34
CA ALA A 94 2.92 -20.28 -1.38
C ALA A 94 3.52 -19.28 -2.38
N GLU A 95 4.85 -19.20 -2.46
CA GLU A 95 5.53 -18.32 -3.41
C GLU A 95 5.17 -18.62 -4.87
N LYS A 96 5.21 -19.90 -5.28
CA LYS A 96 4.88 -20.31 -6.65
C LYS A 96 3.40 -20.06 -6.95
N LYS A 97 2.53 -20.25 -5.95
CA LYS A 97 1.08 -20.03 -6.09
C LYS A 97 0.75 -18.55 -6.22
N LEU A 98 1.41 -17.69 -5.45
CA LEU A 98 1.28 -16.24 -5.56
C LEU A 98 1.87 -15.73 -6.87
N ASP A 99 3.02 -16.23 -7.32
CA ASP A 99 3.60 -15.86 -8.63
C ASP A 99 2.66 -16.25 -9.77
N ALA A 100 2.10 -17.47 -9.74
CA ALA A 100 1.09 -17.88 -10.72
C ALA A 100 -0.19 -17.04 -10.66
N LEU A 101 -0.61 -16.56 -9.48
CA LEU A 101 -1.75 -15.65 -9.35
C LEU A 101 -1.47 -14.29 -10.00
N VAL A 102 -0.27 -13.72 -9.77
CA VAL A 102 0.17 -12.46 -10.39
C VAL A 102 0.16 -12.60 -11.92
N ASP A 103 0.74 -13.68 -12.44
CA ASP A 103 0.83 -13.92 -13.88
C ASP A 103 -0.55 -14.07 -14.52
N ARG A 104 -1.47 -14.81 -13.88
CA ARG A 104 -2.85 -14.97 -14.39
C ARG A 104 -3.60 -13.64 -14.41
N LEU A 105 -3.55 -12.87 -13.32
CA LEU A 105 -4.26 -11.59 -13.25
C LEU A 105 -3.74 -10.60 -14.29
N PHE A 106 -2.43 -10.59 -14.53
CA PHE A 106 -1.84 -9.75 -15.55
C PHE A 106 -2.24 -10.19 -16.97
N ASN A 107 -2.04 -11.46 -17.29
CA ASN A 107 -2.21 -11.97 -18.66
C ASN A 107 -3.68 -12.13 -19.07
N GLU A 108 -4.56 -12.56 -18.16
CA GLU A 108 -5.95 -12.89 -18.48
C GLU A 108 -6.91 -11.73 -18.18
N SER A 109 -6.61 -10.91 -17.16
CA SER A 109 -7.53 -9.87 -16.67
C SER A 109 -6.97 -8.45 -16.77
N SER A 110 -5.73 -8.27 -17.26
CA SER A 110 -5.05 -6.96 -17.30
C SER A 110 -5.01 -6.25 -15.94
N ILE A 111 -5.01 -7.02 -14.85
CA ILE A 111 -4.89 -6.51 -13.48
C ILE A 111 -3.43 -6.66 -13.05
N MET A 112 -2.80 -5.54 -12.69
CA MET A 112 -1.43 -5.53 -12.20
C MET A 112 -1.41 -5.54 -10.67
N ILE A 113 -0.85 -6.61 -10.11
CA ILE A 113 -0.52 -6.72 -8.69
C ILE A 113 0.94 -7.16 -8.56
N THR A 114 1.53 -6.99 -7.38
CA THR A 114 2.91 -7.41 -7.12
C THR A 114 2.97 -8.32 -5.91
N ARG A 115 3.86 -9.31 -5.97
CA ARG A 115 4.16 -10.17 -4.82
C ARG A 115 5.20 -9.50 -3.92
N ALA A 116 4.94 -9.45 -2.63
CA ALA A 116 5.95 -9.09 -1.64
C ALA A 116 7.06 -10.15 -1.60
N ARG A 117 8.32 -9.72 -1.65
CA ARG A 117 9.51 -10.58 -1.53
C ARG A 117 10.19 -10.24 -0.21
N TYR A 118 10.62 -11.25 0.53
CA TYR A 118 11.27 -11.10 1.82
C TYR A 118 12.66 -11.73 1.77
N LEU A 119 13.57 -11.22 2.61
CA LEU A 119 14.92 -11.74 2.72
C LEU A 119 14.95 -12.76 3.86
N ASP A 120 14.73 -14.04 3.54
CA ASP A 120 14.61 -15.11 4.54
C ASP A 120 15.84 -15.26 5.45
N ARG A 121 17.01 -14.80 5.00
CA ARG A 121 18.29 -14.95 5.71
C ARG A 121 18.63 -13.81 6.66
N ASP A 122 17.99 -12.66 6.50
CA ASP A 122 18.31 -11.43 7.23
C ASP A 122 17.20 -11.03 8.22
N GLU A 123 16.11 -11.79 8.26
CA GLU A 123 14.94 -11.54 9.10
C GLU A 123 14.90 -12.51 10.29
N LEU A 124 14.76 -11.97 11.50
CA LEU A 124 14.70 -12.78 12.73
C LEU A 124 13.41 -13.63 12.81
N TYR A 125 12.36 -13.24 12.07
CA TYR A 125 11.07 -13.91 12.03
C TYR A 125 10.58 -14.03 10.57
N PRO A 126 9.78 -15.05 10.23
CA PRO A 126 9.12 -15.11 8.93
C PRO A 126 8.26 -13.86 8.73
N VAL A 127 8.53 -13.09 7.68
CA VAL A 127 7.83 -11.84 7.42
C VAL A 127 6.50 -12.15 6.73
N THR A 128 5.48 -12.45 7.54
CA THR A 128 4.09 -12.39 7.06
C THR A 128 3.60 -10.94 7.19
N PRO A 129 3.22 -10.26 6.09
CA PRO A 129 2.69 -8.90 6.18
C PRO A 129 1.43 -8.91 7.04
N ARG A 130 1.39 -8.07 8.08
CA ARG A 130 0.28 -8.06 9.06
C ARG A 130 -0.87 -7.14 8.69
#